data_AF-G1WGK7-F1
#
_entry.id   AF-G1WGK7-F1
#
_cell.length_a   1.000
_cell.length_b   1.000
_cell.length_c   1.000
_cell.angle_alpha   90.00
_cell.angle_beta   90.00
_cell.angle_gamma   90.00
#
_symmetry.space_group_name_H-M   'P 1'
#
loop_
_entity.id
_entity.type
_entity.pdbx_description
1 polymer ?
#
loop_
_entity_poly.entity_id
_entity_poly.type
_entity_poly.pdbx_seq_one_letter_code
_entity_poly.pdbx_strand_id
1 'polypeptide(L)'
;MADTTIKTFDDITDRLDEIVAAVRSKDTSLERSLDLFDEAIKLGSRAVDMVDQFDLSPREADLLDSDQPVSTAASAEDGQAKGVTGEGSQSSSAKA
;
A
#
# COMPACT_ATOMS: atom_id res chain seq x y z
N MET A 1 -17.09 -7.62 31.44
CA MET A 1 -16.44 -7.78 30.13
C MET A 1 -17.23 -6.91 29.18
N ALA A 2 -16.77 -5.68 28.92
CA ALA A 2 -17.40 -4.84 27.91
C ALA A 2 -16.83 -5.29 26.57
N ASP A 3 -17.66 -5.90 25.74
CA ASP A 3 -17.42 -5.96 24.29
C ASP A 3 -17.51 -4.52 23.78
N THR A 4 -16.46 -3.73 24.00
CA THR A 4 -16.27 -2.43 23.37
C THR A 4 -16.06 -2.72 21.90
N THR A 5 -17.16 -2.84 21.18
CA THR A 5 -17.15 -2.87 19.72
C THR A 5 -16.53 -1.56 19.27
N ILE A 6 -15.24 -1.60 18.96
CA ILE A 6 -14.49 -0.47 18.44
C ILE A 6 -15.16 -0.07 17.11
N LYS A 7 -15.87 1.06 17.09
CA LYS A 7 -16.68 1.49 15.94
C LYS A 7 -16.14 2.76 15.30
N THR A 8 -15.57 3.65 16.10
CA THR A 8 -15.14 4.98 15.69
C THR A 8 -13.62 5.15 15.81
N PHE A 9 -13.11 6.23 15.23
CA PHE A 9 -11.70 6.60 15.37
C PHE A 9 -11.33 6.93 16.83
N ASP A 10 -12.25 7.57 17.57
CA ASP A 10 -12.08 7.87 18.99
C ASP A 10 -11.97 6.57 19.80
N ASP A 11 -12.82 5.56 19.53
CA ASP A 11 -12.73 4.25 20.20
C ASP A 11 -11.37 3.58 19.94
N ILE A 12 -10.80 3.73 18.74
CA ILE A 12 -9.47 3.21 18.42
C ILE A 12 -8.40 3.94 19.24
N THR A 13 -8.50 5.26 19.33
CA THR A 13 -7.54 6.11 20.04
C THR A 13 -7.54 5.78 21.54
N ASP A 14 -8.73 5.69 22.14
CA ASP A 14 -8.89 5.30 23.55
C ASP A 14 -8.27 3.91 23.81
N ARG A 15 -8.49 2.95 22.90
CA ARG A 15 -7.92 1.60 23.02
C ARG A 15 -6.40 1.59 22.89
N LEU A 16 -5.82 2.41 22.01
CA LEU A 16 -4.37 2.55 21.87
C LEU A 16 -3.76 3.14 23.16
N ASP A 17 -4.42 4.11 23.78
CA ASP A 17 -3.98 4.69 25.05
C ASP A 17 -4.02 3.68 26.21
N GLU A 18 -5.06 2.85 26.28
CA GLU A 18 -5.12 1.73 27.23
C GLU A 18 -3.96 0.74 27.03
N ILE A 19 -3.64 0.40 25.77
CA ILE A 19 -2.50 -0.46 25.42
C ILE A 19 -1.19 0.18 25.88
N VAL A 20 -0.98 1.48 25.63
CA VAL A 20 0.21 2.22 26.08
C VAL A 20 0.33 2.18 27.60
N ALA A 21 -0.76 2.40 28.33
CA ALA A 21 -0.77 2.32 29.79
C ALA A 21 -0.39 0.92 30.29
N ALA A 22 -0.93 -0.13 29.64
CA ALA A 22 -0.65 -1.52 29.98
C ALA A 22 0.81 -1.91 29.71
N VAL A 23 1.39 -1.53 28.56
CA VAL A 23 2.79 -1.84 28.21
C VAL A 23 3.78 -1.09 29.11
N ARG A 24 3.42 0.11 29.58
CA ARG A 24 4.26 0.88 30.53
C ARG A 24 4.21 0.36 31.96
N SER A 25 3.26 -0.52 32.28
CA SER A 25 3.20 -1.18 33.58
C SER A 25 4.35 -2.16 33.75
N LYS A 26 5.05 -2.08 34.88
CA LYS A 26 6.15 -3.01 35.24
C LYS A 26 5.65 -4.42 35.54
N ASP A 27 4.34 -4.58 35.74
CA ASP A 27 3.69 -5.86 36.02
C ASP A 27 3.27 -6.59 34.73
N THR A 28 3.47 -5.99 33.57
CA THR A 28 3.17 -6.60 32.27
C THR A 28 4.38 -7.40 31.78
N SER A 29 4.17 -8.69 31.52
CA SER A 29 5.20 -9.56 30.95
C SER A 29 5.55 -9.15 29.51
N LEU A 30 6.75 -9.50 29.05
CA LEU A 30 7.18 -9.22 27.69
C LEU A 30 6.23 -9.84 26.64
N GLU A 31 5.84 -11.11 26.84
CA GLU A 31 4.90 -11.80 25.94
C GLU A 31 3.58 -11.05 25.82
N ARG A 32 3.03 -10.59 26.95
CA ARG A 32 1.80 -9.81 26.96
C ARG A 32 1.98 -8.43 26.31
N SER A 33 3.13 -7.81 26.46
CA SER A 33 3.45 -6.56 25.75
C SER A 33 3.55 -6.76 24.24
N LEU A 34 4.03 -7.92 23.78
CA LEU A 34 4.08 -8.26 22.35
C LEU A 34 2.67 -8.51 21.78
N ASP A 35 1.82 -9.23 22.51
CA ASP A 35 0.41 -9.42 22.11
C ASP A 35 -0.33 -8.08 21.97
N LEU A 36 -0.13 -7.17 22.93
CA LEU A 36 -0.71 -5.83 22.91
C LEU A 36 -0.14 -4.97 21.76
N PHE A 37 1.12 -5.17 21.40
CA PHE A 37 1.73 -4.49 20.26
C PHE A 37 1.12 -4.95 18.93
N ASP A 38 0.89 -6.25 18.76
CA ASP A 38 0.19 -6.80 17.58
C ASP A 38 -1.25 -6.29 17.49
N GLU A 39 -1.94 -6.14 18.64
CA GLU A 39 -3.25 -5.50 18.70
C GLU A 39 -3.18 -4.04 18.24
N ALA A 40 -2.20 -3.28 18.71
CA ALA A 40 -1.98 -1.88 18.31
C ALA A 40 -1.70 -1.74 16.81
N ILE A 41 -0.95 -2.66 16.20
CA ILE A 41 -0.72 -2.67 14.74
C ILE A 41 -2.05 -2.81 13.99
N LYS A 42 -2.90 -3.76 14.39
CA LYS A 42 -4.21 -3.97 13.74
C LYS A 42 -5.12 -2.75 13.88
N LEU A 43 -5.12 -2.13 15.07
CA LEU A 43 -5.87 -0.90 15.33
C LEU A 43 -5.35 0.27 14.49
N GLY A 44 -4.03 0.41 14.38
CA GLY A 44 -3.38 1.42 13.53
C GLY A 44 -3.70 1.25 12.06
N SER A 45 -3.64 0.03 11.52
CA SER A 45 -4.04 -0.25 10.14
C SER A 45 -5.50 0.13 9.88
N ARG A 46 -6.41 -0.24 10.79
CA ARG A 46 -7.82 0.11 10.68
C ARG A 46 -8.07 1.62 10.75
N ALA A 47 -7.29 2.34 11.57
CA ALA A 47 -7.38 3.80 11.66
C ALA A 47 -6.96 4.46 10.34
N VAL A 48 -5.88 3.99 9.71
CA VAL A 48 -5.43 4.45 8.39
C VAL A 48 -6.52 4.21 7.35
N ASP A 49 -7.09 3.00 7.29
CA ASP A 49 -8.17 2.68 6.34
C ASP A 49 -9.40 3.61 6.51
N MET A 50 -9.75 3.99 7.74
CA MET A 50 -10.87 4.89 8.00
C MET A 50 -10.58 6.34 7.61
N VAL A 51 -9.33 6.79 7.68
CA VAL A 51 -8.93 8.11 7.18
C VAL A 51 -8.98 8.14 5.67
N ASP A 52 -8.47 7.09 5.01
CA ASP A 52 -8.47 6.98 3.54
C ASP A 52 -9.89 6.92 2.97
N GLN A 53 -10.84 6.30 3.67
CA GLN A 53 -12.25 6.22 3.25
C GLN A 53 -13.00 7.55 3.33
N PHE A 54 -12.53 8.51 4.11
CA PHE A 54 -13.22 9.78 4.31
C PHE A 54 -12.91 10.83 3.23
N ASP A 55 -11.96 10.57 2.33
CA ASP A 55 -11.36 11.59 1.45
C ASP A 55 -11.39 11.23 -0.05
N LEU A 56 -12.58 10.96 -0.60
CA LEU A 56 -12.79 11.09 -2.05
C LEU A 56 -14.01 11.95 -2.34
N SER A 57 -13.77 13.16 -2.87
CA SER A 57 -14.83 13.84 -3.60
C SER A 57 -15.22 13.00 -4.82
N PRO A 58 -16.46 13.12 -5.34
CA PRO A 58 -16.89 12.36 -6.53
C PRO A 58 -15.94 12.50 -7.73
N ARG A 59 -15.27 13.65 -7.83
CA ARG A 59 -14.28 13.93 -8.87
C ARG A 59 -12.97 13.16 -8.69
N GLU A 60 -12.55 12.94 -7.44
CA GLU A 60 -11.32 12.20 -7.13
C GLU A 60 -11.54 10.70 -7.27
N ALA A 61 -12.72 10.19 -6.87
CA ALA A 61 -13.13 8.82 -7.12
C ALA A 61 -13.17 8.50 -8.64
N ASP A 62 -13.71 9.40 -9.46
CA ASP A 62 -13.73 9.25 -10.93
C ASP A 62 -12.32 9.19 -11.55
N LEU A 63 -11.35 9.93 -10.99
CA LEU A 63 -9.96 9.90 -11.46
C LEU A 63 -9.22 8.62 -11.07
N LEU A 64 -9.54 8.02 -9.91
CA LEU A 64 -9.01 6.74 -9.46
C LEU A 64 -9.58 5.55 -10.26
N ASP A 65 -10.88 5.57 -10.59
CA ASP A 65 -11.50 4.56 -11.48
C ASP A 65 -11.01 4.69 -12.94
N SER A 66 -10.48 5.88 -13.29
CA SER A 66 -9.88 6.16 -14.59
C SER A 66 -8.41 5.74 -14.72
N ASP A 67 -7.75 5.26 -13.65
CA ASP A 67 -6.38 4.72 -13.71
C ASP A 67 -6.40 3.25 -14.23
N GLN A 68 -6.95 3.10 -15.44
CA GLN A 68 -6.44 2.12 -16.39
C GLN A 68 -4.94 2.37 -16.54
N PRO A 69 -4.09 1.33 -16.64
CA PRO A 69 -2.66 1.51 -16.73
C PRO A 69 -2.38 2.55 -17.82
N VAL A 70 -1.73 3.65 -17.45
CA VAL A 70 -1.08 4.54 -18.42
C VAL A 70 -0.05 3.70 -19.16
N SER A 71 -0.53 2.97 -20.16
CA SER A 71 0.25 2.45 -21.24
C SER A 71 0.75 3.72 -21.92
N THR A 72 2.00 4.06 -21.64
CA THR A 72 2.77 5.05 -22.40
C THR A 72 2.92 4.52 -23.82
N ALA A 73 1.83 4.61 -24.58
CA ALA A 73 1.69 4.23 -25.97
C ALA A 73 1.08 5.42 -26.70
N ALA A 74 1.77 6.56 -26.66
CA ALA A 74 1.65 7.57 -27.70
C ALA A 74 2.74 7.28 -28.74
N SER A 75 2.48 6.31 -29.61
CA SER A 75 3.08 6.30 -30.94
C SER A 75 2.39 7.38 -31.77
N ALA A 76 3.18 8.34 -32.26
CA ALA A 76 2.88 9.04 -33.50
C ALA A 76 4.16 9.09 -34.32
N GLU A 77 4.13 8.32 -35.40
CA GLU A 77 5.12 8.21 -36.47
C GLU A 77 5.32 9.57 -37.16
N ASP A 78 6.55 9.90 -37.56
CA ASP A 78 6.95 10.05 -38.97
C ASP A 78 8.37 10.66 -39.05
N GLY A 79 9.28 9.95 -39.70
CA GLY A 79 10.69 10.32 -39.79
C GLY A 79 11.41 9.48 -40.83
N GLN A 80 10.85 9.39 -42.04
CA GLN A 80 11.47 8.71 -43.16
C GLN A 80 12.53 9.60 -43.83
N ALA A 81 13.82 9.29 -43.62
CA ALA A 81 14.90 9.62 -44.56
C ALA A 81 16.14 8.73 -44.38
N LYS A 82 16.10 7.56 -45.03
CA LYS A 82 17.12 7.02 -45.95
C LYS A 82 18.60 6.94 -45.49
N GLY A 83 19.02 5.72 -45.17
CA GLY A 83 20.19 5.08 -45.80
C GLY A 83 21.52 5.10 -45.04
N VAL A 84 21.97 3.94 -44.55
CA VAL A 84 23.17 3.25 -45.04
C VAL A 84 23.33 1.89 -44.37
N THR A 85 23.59 0.91 -45.23
CA THR A 85 23.96 -0.49 -45.05
C THR A 85 25.04 -0.77 -44.01
N GLY A 86 24.89 -1.86 -43.26
CA GLY A 86 25.92 -2.40 -42.36
C GLY A 86 25.57 -3.80 -41.87
N GLU A 87 25.85 -4.77 -42.73
CA GLU A 87 25.72 -6.23 -42.61
C GLU A 87 26.23 -6.80 -41.26
N GLY A 88 25.33 -7.41 -40.48
CA GLY A 88 25.66 -8.24 -39.31
C GLY A 88 25.31 -9.69 -39.61
N SER A 89 26.26 -10.39 -40.21
CA SER A 89 26.15 -11.79 -40.65
C SER A 89 25.90 -12.77 -39.50
N GLN A 90 24.80 -13.52 -39.63
CA GLN A 90 24.62 -14.98 -39.42
C GLN A 90 25.67 -15.69 -38.52
N SER A 91 25.32 -16.43 -37.46
CA SER A 91 24.43 -17.59 -37.33
C SER A 91 25.26 -18.79 -36.82
N SER A 92 24.67 -19.53 -35.89
CA SER A 92 24.74 -21.00 -35.76
C SER A 92 26.06 -21.71 -35.36
N SER A 93 25.98 -22.36 -34.19
CA SER A 93 26.07 -23.83 -34.00
C SER A 93 27.37 -24.51 -33.56
N ALA A 94 27.14 -25.53 -32.73
CA ALA A 94 27.84 -26.82 -32.61
C ALA A 94 28.98 -26.98 -31.59
N LYS A 95 28.57 -27.43 -30.40
CA LYS A 95 29.07 -28.58 -29.61
C LYS A 95 30.16 -29.46 -30.30
N ALA A 96 31.30 -29.59 -29.63
CA ALA A 96 32.12 -30.81 -29.50
C ALA A 96 33.03 -30.67 -28.28
#